data_AF-A0A0C2CDX2-F1
#
_entry.id   AF-A0A0C2CDX2-F1
#
_cell.length_a   1.000
_cell.length_b   1.000
_cell.length_c   1.000
_cell.angle_alpha   90.00
_cell.angle_beta   90.00
_cell.angle_gamma   90.00
#
_symmetry.space_group_name_H-M   'P 1'
#
loop_
_entity.id
_entity.type
_entity.pdbx_description
1 polymer ?
#
loop_
_entity_poly.entity_id
_entity_poly.type
_entity_poly.pdbx_seq_one_letter_code
_entity_poly.pdbx_strand_id
1 'polypeptide(L)'
;MLSKIQKALGEYLERERASFPRFYFVGDEDLLEIMGNSKDIARLQKHLKKMFAGVTAISVGEEDRIITALHSREGERVDLVQPVHTKDVRINDWLKALEAEMKHTLAR
;
A
#
# COMPACT_ATOMS: atom_id res chain seq x y z
N MET A 1 12.77 -5.48 29.94
CA MET A 1 11.42 -5.73 29.38
C MET A 1 11.23 -4.95 28.08
N LEU A 2 11.52 -3.64 28.06
CA LEU A 2 11.49 -2.78 26.85
C LEU A 2 12.34 -3.30 25.68
N SER A 3 13.57 -3.76 25.95
CA SER A 3 14.49 -4.29 24.92
C SER A 3 13.96 -5.53 24.19
N LYS A 4 13.19 -6.39 24.87
CA LYS A 4 12.58 -7.58 24.26
C LYS A 4 11.44 -7.20 23.31
N ILE A 5 10.63 -6.20 23.68
CA ILE A 5 9.54 -5.68 22.86
C ILE A 5 10.11 -5.01 21.62
N GLN A 6 11.14 -4.15 21.78
CA GLN A 6 11.82 -3.49 20.66
C GLN A 6 12.42 -4.51 19.67
N LYS A 7 13.06 -5.57 20.18
CA LYS A 7 13.60 -6.63 19.33
C LYS A 7 12.50 -7.36 18.55
N ALA A 8 11.45 -7.81 19.23
CA ALA A 8 10.35 -8.53 18.60
C ALA A 8 9.63 -7.66 17.55
N LEU A 9 9.46 -6.36 17.83
CA LEU A 9 8.89 -5.39 16.91
C LEU A 9 9.78 -5.21 15.67
N GLY A 10 11.09 -5.06 15.85
CA GLY A 10 12.04 -4.96 14.74
C GLY A 10 12.01 -6.20 13.84
N GLU A 11 12.00 -7.40 14.43
CA GLU A 11 11.87 -8.65 13.66
C GLU A 11 10.53 -8.75 12.91
N TYR A 12 9.44 -8.25 13.51
CA TYR A 12 8.14 -8.18 12.84
C TYR A 12 8.16 -7.23 11.64
N LEU A 13 8.67 -6.00 11.82
CA LEU A 13 8.76 -5.02 10.75
C LEU A 13 9.63 -5.50 9.60
N GLU A 14 10.74 -6.18 9.90
CA GLU A 14 11.61 -6.74 8.87
C GLU A 14 10.92 -7.85 8.06
N ARG A 15 10.11 -8.70 8.70
CA ARG A 15 9.29 -9.70 7.98
C ARG A 15 8.27 -9.04 7.06
N GLU A 16 7.61 -7.98 7.51
CA GLU A 16 6.67 -7.24 6.66
C GLU A 16 7.40 -6.59 5.48
N ARG A 17 8.58 -6.00 5.69
CA ARG A 17 9.42 -5.44 4.61
C ARG A 17 9.87 -6.48 3.59
N ALA A 18 10.33 -7.64 4.06
CA ALA A 18 10.67 -8.75 3.19
C ALA A 18 9.45 -9.24 2.40
N SER A 19 8.25 -9.16 2.98
CA SER A 19 7.01 -9.55 2.30
C SER A 19 6.63 -8.59 1.18
N PHE A 20 6.90 -7.28 1.32
CA PHE A 20 6.63 -6.27 0.29
C PHE A 20 7.74 -5.20 0.29
N PRO A 21 8.71 -5.30 -0.65
CA PRO A 21 9.93 -4.47 -0.60
C PRO A 21 9.72 -2.96 -0.61
N ARG A 22 8.57 -2.43 -1.06
CA ARG A 22 8.32 -0.99 -0.97
C ARG A 22 8.21 -0.47 0.45
N PHE A 23 7.99 -1.34 1.44
CA PHE A 23 8.04 -0.95 2.84
C PHE A 23 9.45 -0.55 3.33
N TYR A 24 10.52 -0.83 2.56
CA TYR A 24 11.85 -0.24 2.86
C TYR A 24 11.90 1.28 2.62
N PHE A 25 10.93 1.87 1.89
CA PHE A 25 10.85 3.31 1.67
C PHE A 25 10.03 4.06 2.72
N VAL A 26 9.49 3.36 3.72
CA VAL A 26 8.75 3.97 4.84
C VAL A 26 9.44 3.70 6.18
N GLY A 27 9.37 4.67 7.09
CA GLY A 27 9.93 4.52 8.43
C GLY A 27 9.14 3.53 9.29
N ASP A 28 9.71 3.12 10.42
CA ASP A 28 9.07 2.17 11.34
C ASP A 28 7.69 2.66 11.83
N GLU A 29 7.57 3.96 12.12
CA GLU A 29 6.30 4.57 12.56
C GLU A 29 5.22 4.50 11.48
N ASP A 30 5.55 4.86 10.24
CA ASP A 30 4.64 4.77 9.09
C ASP A 30 4.24 3.31 8.85
N LEU A 31 5.19 2.38 8.91
CA LEU A 31 4.92 0.97 8.67
C LEU A 31 3.97 0.41 9.73
N LEU A 32 4.16 0.77 11.01
CA LEU A 32 3.24 0.39 12.07
C LEU A 32 1.85 0.99 11.87
N GLU A 33 1.76 2.24 11.41
CA GLU A 33 0.49 2.86 11.09
C GLU A 33 -0.23 2.13 9.95
N ILE A 34 0.51 1.74 8.90
CA ILE A 34 0.00 0.95 7.77
C ILE A 34 -0.55 -0.41 8.26
N MET A 35 0.22 -1.13 9.09
CA MET A 35 -0.21 -2.44 9.59
C MET A 35 -1.42 -2.32 10.54
N GLY A 36 -1.41 -1.34 11.43
CA GLY A 36 -2.48 -1.08 12.39
C GLY A 36 -3.79 -0.59 11.76
N ASN A 37 -3.71 0.11 10.63
CA ASN A 37 -4.87 0.64 9.91
C ASN A 37 -5.09 -0.07 8.55
N SER A 38 -4.65 -1.32 8.42
CA SER A 38 -4.66 -2.07 7.15
C SER A 38 -6.04 -2.23 6.49
N LYS A 39 -7.13 -1.98 7.24
CA LYS A 39 -8.52 -2.01 6.74
C LYS A 39 -9.09 -0.64 6.37
N ASP A 40 -8.43 0.47 6.75
CA ASP A 40 -8.88 1.84 6.49
C ASP A 40 -8.09 2.42 5.32
N ILE A 41 -8.59 2.21 4.10
CA ILE A 41 -7.89 2.61 2.87
C ILE A 41 -7.67 4.11 2.81
N ALA A 42 -8.62 4.91 3.29
CA ALA A 42 -8.50 6.36 3.33
C ALA A 42 -7.26 6.79 4.13
N ARG A 43 -7.01 6.16 5.28
CA ARG A 43 -5.78 6.41 6.05
C ARG A 43 -4.52 5.95 5.33
N LEU A 44 -4.59 4.83 4.61
CA LEU A 44 -3.44 4.27 3.90
C LEU A 44 -2.97 5.13 2.73
N GLN A 45 -3.87 5.90 2.10
CA GLN A 45 -3.54 6.71 0.91
C GLN A 45 -2.36 7.67 1.16
N LYS A 46 -2.24 8.26 2.36
CA LYS A 46 -1.16 9.22 2.68
C LYS A 46 0.24 8.59 2.63
N HIS A 47 0.35 7.27 2.75
CA HIS A 47 1.61 6.54 2.69
C HIS A 47 1.96 6.06 1.26
N LEU A 48 0.98 6.02 0.34
CA LEU A 48 1.20 5.56 -1.03
C LEU A 48 2.27 6.40 -1.74
N LYS A 49 2.26 7.72 -1.58
CA LYS A 49 3.27 8.63 -2.14
C LYS A 49 4.70 8.37 -1.68
N LYS A 50 4.88 7.72 -0.51
CA LYS A 50 6.21 7.33 -0.01
C LYS A 50 6.66 6.01 -0.65
N MET A 51 5.72 5.11 -0.94
CA MET A 51 6.00 3.79 -1.52
C MET A 51 6.09 3.79 -3.04
N PHE A 52 5.34 4.67 -3.72
CA PHE A 52 5.20 4.71 -5.18
C PHE A 52 5.52 6.11 -5.71
N ALA A 53 6.61 6.21 -6.47
CA ALA A 53 6.90 7.41 -7.23
C ALA A 53 5.81 7.61 -8.29
N GLY A 54 5.20 8.80 -8.32
CA GLY A 54 4.17 9.16 -9.29
C GLY A 54 2.72 8.79 -8.90
N VAL A 55 2.50 8.04 -7.81
CA VAL A 55 1.14 7.78 -7.30
C VAL A 55 0.92 8.57 -6.02
N THR A 56 0.00 9.53 -6.06
CA THR A 56 -0.36 10.37 -4.91
C THR A 56 -1.64 9.93 -4.23
N ALA A 57 -2.58 9.39 -4.99
CA ALA A 57 -3.87 8.91 -4.49
C ALA A 57 -4.41 7.77 -5.35
N ILE A 58 -5.46 7.12 -4.85
CA ILE A 58 -6.17 6.06 -5.56
C ILE A 58 -7.67 6.35 -5.52
N SER A 59 -8.37 6.02 -6.60
CA SER A 59 -9.82 5.95 -6.57
C SER A 59 -10.26 4.60 -6.03
N VAL A 60 -11.16 4.64 -5.06
CA VAL A 60 -11.77 3.46 -4.49
C VAL A 60 -13.27 3.52 -4.82
N GLY A 61 -13.77 2.46 -5.44
CA GLY A 61 -15.18 2.22 -5.69
C GLY A 61 -15.88 1.58 -4.48
N GLU A 62 -17.00 0.90 -4.74
CA GLU A 62 -17.90 0.25 -3.77
C GLU A 62 -17.31 -0.04 -2.38
N GLU A 63 -17.94 0.55 -1.34
CA GLU A 63 -17.64 0.32 0.09
C GLU A 63 -16.16 0.42 0.48
N ASP A 64 -15.36 1.23 -0.22
CA ASP A 64 -13.92 1.35 -0.03
C ASP A 64 -13.17 0.01 -0.18
N ARG A 65 -13.57 -0.82 -1.14
CA ARG A 65 -13.01 -2.19 -1.29
C ARG A 65 -12.39 -2.51 -2.64
N ILE A 66 -12.59 -1.66 -3.63
CA ILE A 66 -12.17 -1.92 -5.01
C ILE A 66 -11.43 -0.70 -5.52
N ILE A 67 -10.13 -0.86 -5.79
CA ILE A 67 -9.30 0.20 -6.36
C ILE A 67 -9.49 0.20 -7.87
N THR A 68 -9.84 1.35 -8.44
CA THR A 68 -10.21 1.47 -9.87
C THR A 68 -9.29 2.38 -10.68
N ALA A 69 -8.57 3.30 -10.03
CA ALA A 69 -7.66 4.20 -10.71
C ALA A 69 -6.54 4.71 -9.81
N LEU A 70 -5.46 5.15 -10.44
CA LEU A 70 -4.31 5.83 -9.84
C LEU A 70 -4.36 7.32 -10.18
N HIS A 71 -3.86 8.16 -9.27
CA HIS A 71 -3.74 9.60 -9.48
C HIS A 71 -2.29 10.04 -9.28
N SER A 72 -1.82 10.96 -10.12
CA SER A 72 -0.51 11.60 -9.98
C SER A 72 -0.59 12.92 -9.21
N ARG A 73 0.56 13.55 -8.96
CA ARG A 73 0.60 14.87 -8.28
C ARG A 73 0.12 15.98 -9.21
N GLU A 74 0.31 15.78 -10.51
CA GLU A 74 0.02 16.70 -11.60
C GLU A 74 -1.46 16.65 -12.02
N GLY A 75 -2.26 15.79 -11.38
CA GLY A 75 -3.69 15.61 -11.66
C GLY A 75 -3.98 14.60 -12.76
N GLU A 76 -2.98 13.83 -13.21
CA GLU A 76 -3.20 12.72 -14.13
C GLU A 76 -4.00 11.63 -13.43
N ARG A 77 -4.98 11.07 -14.15
CA ARG A 77 -5.74 9.89 -13.73
C ARG A 77 -5.47 8.76 -14.71
N VAL A 78 -5.09 7.60 -14.18
CA VAL A 78 -4.95 6.35 -14.95
C VAL A 78 -5.96 5.34 -14.41
N ASP A 79 -6.96 5.00 -15.22
CA ASP A 79 -7.89 3.91 -14.90
C ASP A 79 -7.19 2.57 -15.06
N LEU A 80 -7.32 1.71 -14.04
CA LEU A 80 -6.75 0.35 -14.08
C LEU A 80 -7.53 -0.51 -15.07
N VAL A 81 -6.84 -1.38 -15.82
CA VAL A 81 -7.49 -2.31 -16.75
C VAL A 81 -8.31 -3.34 -15.98
N GLN A 82 -7.78 -3.85 -14.87
CA GLN A 82 -8.49 -4.71 -13.93
C GLN A 82 -8.55 -4.03 -12.55
N PRO A 83 -9.73 -3.95 -11.91
CA PRO A 83 -9.83 -3.42 -10.55
C PRO A 83 -9.10 -4.31 -9.53
N VAL A 84 -8.56 -3.70 -8.48
CA VAL A 84 -7.85 -4.43 -7.40
C VAL A 84 -8.74 -4.50 -6.15
N HIS A 85 -9.04 -5.72 -5.71
CA HIS A 85 -9.84 -5.97 -4.52
C HIS A 85 -9.00 -5.94 -3.24
N THR A 86 -9.50 -5.26 -2.21
CA THR A 86 -8.84 -5.14 -0.90
C THR A 86 -9.59 -5.84 0.23
N LYS A 87 -10.88 -6.15 0.03
CA LYS A 87 -11.72 -6.83 1.02
C LYS A 87 -11.19 -8.21 1.34
N ASP A 88 -11.01 -8.51 2.63
CA ASP A 88 -10.54 -9.82 3.13
C ASP A 88 -9.17 -10.25 2.57
N VAL A 89 -8.39 -9.31 2.02
CA VAL A 89 -7.04 -9.53 1.50
C VAL A 89 -6.02 -8.84 2.43
N ARG A 90 -4.88 -9.49 2.69
CA ARG A 90 -3.82 -8.86 3.48
C ARG A 90 -3.22 -7.67 2.74
N ILE A 91 -2.78 -6.67 3.51
CA ILE A 91 -2.29 -5.41 2.93
C ILE A 91 -1.11 -5.58 1.97
N ASN A 92 -0.15 -6.42 2.35
CA ASN A 92 1.00 -6.75 1.53
C ASN A 92 0.59 -7.44 0.20
N ASP A 93 -0.52 -8.15 0.17
CA ASP A 93 -0.97 -8.91 -1.00
C ASP A 93 -1.73 -8.01 -1.99
N TRP A 94 -2.65 -7.15 -1.51
CA TRP A 94 -3.34 -6.22 -2.41
C TRP A 94 -2.40 -5.11 -2.91
N LEU A 95 -1.40 -4.68 -2.13
CA LEU A 95 -0.39 -3.72 -2.60
C LEU A 95 0.48 -4.31 -3.72
N LYS A 96 0.81 -5.60 -3.65
CA LYS A 96 1.49 -6.31 -4.76
C LYS A 96 0.60 -6.40 -5.99
N ALA A 97 -0.68 -6.72 -5.80
CA ALA A 97 -1.64 -6.75 -6.90
C ALA A 97 -1.77 -5.38 -7.58
N LEU A 98 -1.84 -4.31 -6.79
CA LEU A 98 -1.85 -2.93 -7.29
C LEU A 98 -0.57 -2.60 -8.09
N GLU A 99 0.60 -2.99 -7.61
CA GLU A 99 1.85 -2.79 -8.35
C GLU A 99 1.89 -3.57 -9.67
N ALA A 100 1.43 -4.82 -9.66
CA ALA A 100 1.36 -5.65 -10.86
C ALA A 100 0.40 -5.04 -11.88
N GLU A 101 -0.77 -4.60 -11.43
CA GLU A 101 -1.81 -4.02 -12.28
C GLU A 101 -1.40 -2.65 -12.84
N MET A 102 -0.68 -1.84 -12.07
CA MET A 102 -0.08 -0.60 -12.56
C MET A 102 0.85 -0.87 -13.76
N LYS A 103 1.73 -1.87 -13.66
CA LYS A 103 2.64 -2.26 -14.76
C LYS A 103 1.86 -2.80 -15.95
N HIS A 104 0.83 -3.61 -15.71
CA HIS A 104 -0.02 -4.17 -16.76
C HIS A 104 -0.76 -3.07 -17.53
N THR A 105 -1.37 -2.13 -16.82
CA THR A 105 -2.13 -1.01 -17.39
C THR A 105 -1.25 -0.11 -18.27
N LEU A 106 -0.02 0.18 -17.85
CA LEU A 106 0.91 1.04 -18.60
C LEU A 106 1.63 0.35 -19.77
N ALA A 107 1.64 -0.98 -19.81
CA ALA A 107 2.28 -1.74 -20.88
C ALA A 107 1.40 -1.92 -22.13
N ARG A 108 0.18 -1.37 -22.11
CA ARG A 108 -0.79 -1.43 -23.21
C ARG A 108 -0.51 -0.38 -24.28
#